data_AF-A0A3E0U3F6-F1
#
_entry.id   AF-A0A3E0U3F6-F1
#
_cell.length_a   1.000
_cell.length_b   1.000
_cell.length_c   1.000
_cell.angle_alpha   90.00
_cell.angle_beta   90.00
_cell.angle_gamma   90.00
#
_symmetry.space_group_name_H-M   'P 1'
#
loop_
_entity.id
_entity.type
_entity.pdbx_description
1 polymer ?
#
loop_
_entity_poly.entity_id
_entity_poly.type
_entity_poly.pdbx_seq_one_letter_code
_entity_poly.pdbx_strand_id
1 'polypeptide(L)'
;MVASFADGDENAVIFSAITGQSHLVDSAVIDFLDVLPSNVFMSEQAILDACGEDTKDEQKVLLTHYITDIINNLLAHEIISCSE
;
A
#
# COMPACT_ATOMS: atom_id res chain seq x y z
N MET A 1 12.32 -0.89 6.16
CA MET A 1 11.81 0.11 7.13
C MET A 1 11.38 1.32 6.33
N VAL A 2 10.07 1.55 6.19
CA VAL A 2 9.52 2.73 5.53
C VAL A 2 9.33 3.79 6.60
N ALA A 3 9.96 4.96 6.44
CA ALA A 3 9.72 6.11 7.30
C ALA A 3 8.70 7.02 6.60
N SER A 4 7.52 7.17 7.18
CA SER A 4 6.50 8.11 6.74
C SER A 4 6.66 9.41 7.53
N PHE A 5 6.83 10.53 6.81
CA PHE A 5 6.79 11.87 7.39
C PHE A 5 5.52 12.56 6.88
N ALA A 6 4.44 12.46 7.65
CA ALA A 6 3.22 13.21 7.41
C ALA A 6 3.27 14.49 8.25
N ASP A 7 3.57 15.62 7.62
CA ASP A 7 3.44 16.93 8.25
C ASP A 7 2.30 17.68 7.54
N GLY A 8 1.09 17.56 8.07
CA GLY A 8 -0.05 18.44 7.79
C GLY A 8 -0.74 18.38 6.41
N ASP A 9 -0.09 17.85 5.37
CA ASP A 9 -0.68 17.66 4.04
C ASP A 9 -1.07 16.20 3.82
N GLU A 10 -2.14 15.96 3.06
CA GLU A 10 -2.73 14.65 2.70
C GLU A 10 -1.79 13.73 1.91
N ASN A 11 -0.50 14.03 1.88
CA ASN A 11 0.53 13.30 1.16
C ASN A 11 1.72 13.01 2.09
N ALA A 12 2.32 11.83 1.93
CA ALA A 12 3.53 11.44 2.65
C ALA A 12 4.68 11.18 1.69
N VAL A 13 5.90 11.37 2.16
CA VAL A 13 7.09 10.94 1.43
C VAL A 13 7.55 9.59 1.95
N ILE A 14 7.65 8.61 1.05
CA ILE A 14 8.16 7.27 1.32
C ILE A 14 9.55 7.14 0.72
N PHE A 15 10.46 6.57 1.50
CA PHE A 15 11.80 6.22 1.02
C PHE A 15 11.87 4.73 0.66
N SER A 16 12.19 4.43 -0.61
CA SER A 16 12.54 3.08 -1.03
C SER A 16 14.00 2.79 -0.66
N ALA A 17 14.19 1.82 0.23
CA ALA A 17 15.52 1.32 0.57
C ALA A 17 16.15 0.44 -0.53
N ILE A 18 15.37 0.05 -1.55
CA ILE A 18 15.83 -0.77 -2.68
C ILE A 18 16.52 0.11 -3.72
N THR A 19 15.84 1.18 -4.15
CA THR A 19 16.35 2.10 -5.17
C THR A 19 17.11 3.30 -4.60
N GLY A 20 16.92 3.58 -3.30
CA GLY A 20 17.41 4.81 -2.66
C GLY A 20 16.61 6.06 -3.07
N GLN A 21 15.45 5.90 -3.69
CA GLN A 21 14.60 7.00 -4.15
C GLN A 21 13.51 7.35 -3.13
N SER A 22 13.09 8.61 -3.15
CA SER A 22 11.93 9.11 -2.39
C SER A 22 10.74 9.28 -3.33
N HIS A 23 9.59 8.81 -2.89
CA HIS A 23 8.32 8.88 -3.62
C HIS A 23 7.31 9.66 -2.79
N LEU A 24 6.57 10.56 -3.44
CA LEU A 24 5.41 11.21 -2.85
C LEU A 24 4.21 10.28 -3.04
N VAL A 25 3.48 10.01 -1.98
CA VAL A 25 2.27 9.20 -1.98
C VAL A 25 1.10 9.97 -1.37
N ASP A 26 -0.11 9.65 -1.79
CA ASP A 26 -1.33 10.26 -1.27
C ASP A 26 -1.85 9.53 -0.02
N SER A 27 -2.91 10.09 0.58
CA SER A 27 -3.53 9.55 1.79
C SER A 27 -4.05 8.13 1.63
N ALA A 28 -4.51 7.73 0.42
CA ALA A 28 -5.02 6.39 0.20
C ALA A 28 -3.92 5.33 0.27
N VAL A 29 -2.73 5.66 -0.25
CA VAL A 29 -1.56 4.79 -0.11
C VAL A 29 -1.04 4.78 1.33
N ILE A 30 -1.14 5.88 2.07
CA ILE A 30 -0.80 5.92 3.50
C ILE A 30 -1.73 4.99 4.28
N ASP A 31 -3.04 5.14 4.13
CA ASP A 31 -4.05 4.30 4.80
C ASP A 31 -3.81 2.82 4.48
N PHE A 32 -3.48 2.52 3.22
CA PHE A 32 -3.12 1.18 2.79
C PHE A 32 -1.87 0.63 3.51
N LEU A 33 -0.81 1.43 3.62
CA LEU A 33 0.43 1.01 4.28
C LEU A 33 0.27 0.84 5.79
N ASP A 34 -0.63 1.59 6.43
CA ASP A 34 -0.95 1.43 7.85
C ASP A 34 -1.67 0.11 8.15
N VAL A 35 -2.41 -0.43 7.18
CA VAL A 35 -3.05 -1.76 7.28
C VAL A 35 -2.04 -2.88 7.08
N LEU A 36 -0.92 -2.63 6.40
CA LEU A 36 0.12 -3.63 6.21
C LEU A 36 0.95 -3.81 7.50
N PRO A 37 1.01 -5.02 8.08
CA PRO A 37 1.84 -5.29 9.23
C PRO A 37 3.30 -5.00 8.89
N SER A 38 3.99 -4.24 9.74
CA SER A 38 5.31 -3.66 9.47
C SER A 38 6.44 -4.67 9.15
N ASN A 39 6.18 -5.98 9.25
CA ASN A 39 7.14 -7.07 9.09
C ASN A 39 6.57 -8.31 8.36
N VAL A 40 5.45 -8.21 7.64
CA VAL A 40 4.83 -9.41 7.03
C VAL A 40 4.76 -9.27 5.52
N PHE A 41 5.36 -10.26 4.84
CA PHE A 41 5.06 -10.57 3.45
C PHE A 41 3.61 -11.09 3.40
N MET A 42 2.67 -10.25 3.01
CA MET A 42 1.28 -10.64 2.79
C MET A 42 1.04 -10.95 1.32
N SER A 43 0.29 -12.00 1.03
CA SER A 43 -0.23 -12.24 -0.31
C SER A 43 -1.29 -11.19 -0.64
N GLU A 44 -1.46 -10.86 -1.92
CA GLU A 44 -2.49 -9.92 -2.40
C GLU A 44 -3.88 -10.26 -1.81
N GLN A 45 -4.23 -11.54 -1.74
CA GLN A 45 -5.49 -11.99 -1.15
C GLN A 45 -5.64 -11.63 0.33
N ALA A 46 -4.57 -11.76 1.13
CA ALA A 46 -4.60 -11.43 2.55
C ALA A 46 -4.73 -9.92 2.79
N ILE A 47 -4.19 -9.10 1.87
CA ILE A 47 -4.34 -7.65 1.89
C ILE A 47 -5.78 -7.25 1.54
N LEU A 48 -6.36 -7.89 0.52
CA LEU A 48 -7.75 -7.68 0.13
C LEU A 48 -8.73 -8.06 1.25
N ASP A 49 -8.46 -9.15 1.96
CA ASP A 49 -9.28 -9.59 3.09
C ASP A 49 -9.19 -8.58 4.25
N ALA A 50 -8.01 -8.02 4.53
CA ALA A 50 -7.82 -7.01 5.58
C ALA A 50 -8.49 -5.67 5.24
N CYS A 51 -8.43 -5.22 3.99
CA CYS A 51 -9.11 -3.99 3.56
C CYS A 51 -10.62 -4.19 3.34
N GLY A 52 -11.06 -5.42 3.07
CA GLY A 52 -12.41 -5.76 2.64
C GLY A 52 -13.38 -6.21 3.74
N GLU A 53 -12.92 -6.29 5.00
CA GLU A 53 -13.64 -6.93 6.13
C GLU A 53 -15.06 -6.36 6.35
N ASP A 54 -15.27 -5.06 6.12
CA ASP A 54 -16.57 -4.37 6.27
C ASP A 54 -17.23 -3.93 4.94
N THR A 55 -16.72 -4.41 3.80
CA THR A 55 -17.17 -3.94 2.48
C THR A 55 -18.29 -4.81 1.91
N LYS A 56 -19.34 -4.20 1.32
CA LYS A 56 -20.39 -4.97 0.62
C LYS A 56 -19.81 -5.66 -0.61
N ASP A 57 -20.33 -6.84 -0.97
CA ASP A 57 -19.77 -7.65 -2.07
C ASP A 57 -19.69 -6.91 -3.43
N GLU A 58 -20.64 -6.00 -3.69
CA GLU A 58 -20.63 -5.15 -4.89
C GLU A 58 -19.49 -4.12 -4.90
N GLN A 59 -19.07 -3.66 -3.73
CA GLN A 59 -17.99 -2.69 -3.53
C GLN A 59 -16.63 -3.39 -3.44
N LYS A 60 -16.60 -4.67 -3.04
CA LYS A 60 -15.35 -5.46 -2.99
C LYS A 60 -14.67 -5.53 -4.34
N VAL A 61 -15.40 -5.70 -5.45
CA VAL A 61 -14.80 -5.79 -6.79
C VAL A 61 -14.05 -4.50 -7.16
N LEU A 62 -14.65 -3.34 -6.88
CA LEU A 62 -14.02 -2.04 -7.12
C LEU A 62 -12.84 -1.79 -6.18
N LEU A 63 -13.00 -2.16 -4.90
CA LEU A 63 -11.95 -2.06 -3.90
C LEU A 63 -10.75 -2.93 -4.26
N THR A 64 -11.00 -4.15 -4.76
CA THR A 64 -9.96 -5.06 -5.24
C THR A 64 -9.19 -4.46 -6.39
N HIS A 65 -9.86 -3.96 -7.42
CA HIS A 65 -9.17 -3.29 -8.53
C HIS A 65 -8.29 -2.13 -8.05
N TYR A 66 -8.83 -1.31 -7.14
CA TYR A 66 -8.11 -0.17 -6.60
C TYR A 66 -6.86 -0.57 -5.80
N ILE A 67 -6.98 -1.58 -4.93
CA ILE A 67 -5.87 -2.10 -4.14
C ILE A 67 -4.81 -2.76 -5.03
N THR A 68 -5.22 -3.54 -6.03
CA THR A 68 -4.29 -4.16 -7.00
C THR A 68 -3.50 -3.08 -7.76
N ASP A 69 -4.14 -1.97 -8.15
CA ASP A 69 -3.45 -0.86 -8.82
C ASP A 69 -2.44 -0.15 -7.90
N ILE A 70 -2.76 0.00 -6.61
CA ILE A 70 -1.82 0.52 -5.60
C ILE A 70 -0.62 -0.44 -5.47
N ILE A 71 -0.87 -1.74 -5.28
CA ILE A 71 0.18 -2.75 -5.14
C ILE A 71 1.10 -2.74 -6.37
N ASN A 72 0.53 -2.73 -7.58
CA ASN A 72 1.30 -2.72 -8.82
C ASN A 72 2.16 -1.44 -8.96
N ASN A 73 1.64 -0.28 -8.57
CA ASN A 73 2.44 0.95 -8.54
C ASN A 73 3.59 0.86 -7.54
N LEU A 74 3.33 0.36 -6.32
CA LEU A 74 4.35 0.21 -5.30
C LEU A 74 5.43 -0.81 -5.70
N LEU A 75 5.07 -1.89 -6.40
CA LEU A 75 6.00 -2.85 -6.97
C LEU A 75 6.81 -2.26 -8.14
N ALA A 76 6.16 -1.55 -9.06
CA ALA A 76 6.81 -0.92 -10.21
C ALA A 76 7.83 0.14 -9.79
N HIS A 77 7.59 0.82 -8.68
CA HIS A 77 8.51 1.78 -8.07
C HIS A 77 9.51 1.14 -7.08
N GLU A 78 9.50 -0.19 -6.96
CA GLU A 78 10.36 -0.94 -6.04
C GLU A 78 10.28 -0.40 -4.60
N ILE A 79 9.10 0.04 -4.19
CA ILE A 79 8.81 0.51 -2.82
C ILE A 79 8.53 -0.69 -1.92
N ILE A 80 7.79 -1.66 -2.44
CA ILE A 80 7.54 -2.97 -1.80
C ILE A 80 8.11 -4.10 -2.67
N SER A 81 8.27 -5.28 -2.09
CA SER A 81 8.67 -6.50 -2.78
C SER A 81 7.75 -7.64 -2.35
N CYS A 82 7.16 -8.33 -3.34
CA CYS A 82 6.47 -9.60 -3.13
C CYS A 82 7.45 -10.72 -3.54
N SER A 83 7.72 -11.68 -2.66
CA SER A 83 8.43 -12.90 -3.02
C SER A 83 7.48 -13.86 -3.74
N GLU A 84 7.96 -14.53 -4.78
CA GLU A 84 7.26 -15.61 -5.50
C GLU A 84 6.83 -16.77 -4.57
#